data_AF-A0A2W1APU4-F1
#
_entry.id   AF-A0A2W1APU4-F1
#
_cell.length_a   1.000
_cell.length_b   1.000
_cell.length_c   1.000
_cell.angle_alpha   90.00
_cell.angle_beta   90.00
_cell.angle_gamma   90.00
#
_symmetry.space_group_name_H-M   'P 1'
#
loop_
_entity.id
_entity.type
_entity.pdbx_description
1 polymer ?
#
loop_
_entity_poly.entity_id
_entity_poly.type
_entity_poly.pdbx_seq_one_letter_code
_entity_poly.pdbx_strand_id
1 'polypeptide(L)' 'MGDEEVGSIGSGLVVFLAVGEGDDEEAARYLVDKIVNLRIFNNNEGKFQSSALELGAELLLVS' A
#
# COMPACT_ATOMS: atom_id res chain seq x y z
N MET A 1 -6.94 19.00 -10.89
CA MET A 1 -6.95 19.40 -9.48
C MET A 1 -6.16 20.69 -9.38
N GLY A 2 -6.65 21.69 -8.63
CA GLY A 2 -5.87 22.89 -8.34
C GLY A 2 -4.79 22.60 -7.28
N ASP A 3 -4.28 23.64 -6.61
CA ASP A 3 -3.36 23.51 -5.46
C ASP A 3 -4.04 23.03 -4.16
N GLU A 4 -5.06 22.17 -4.25
CA GLU A 4 -5.80 21.64 -3.10
C GLU A 4 -5.31 20.23 -2.75
N GLU A 5 -4.97 20.02 -1.47
CA GLU A 5 -4.54 18.72 -0.96
C GLU A 5 -5.73 17.75 -0.91
N VAL A 6 -5.71 16.73 -1.78
CA VAL A 6 -6.77 15.71 -1.88
C VAL A 6 -6.45 14.41 -1.15
N GLY A 7 -5.25 14.30 -0.58
CA GLY A 7 -4.81 13.12 0.15
C GLY A 7 -3.38 13.25 0.67
N SER A 8 -3.19 12.85 1.91
CA SER A 8 -1.89 12.73 2.58
C SER A 8 -1.90 11.49 3.45
N ILE A 9 -0.74 10.87 3.65
CA ILE A 9 -0.57 9.78 4.62
C ILE A 9 0.64 10.04 5.51
N GLY A 10 0.61 9.48 6.71
CA GLY A 10 1.77 9.36 7.59
C GLY A 10 2.77 8.32 7.10
N SER A 11 3.32 7.54 8.03
CA SER A 11 4.24 6.45 7.69
C SER A 11 3.47 5.30 7.02
N GLY A 12 3.83 4.98 5.78
CA GLY A 12 2.96 4.17 4.94
C GLY A 12 3.48 3.84 3.56
N LEU A 13 2.56 3.36 2.71
CA LEU A 13 2.80 3.08 1.30
C LEU A 13 1.93 3.96 0.42
N VAL A 14 2.54 4.51 -0.63
CA VAL A 14 1.79 5.02 -1.78
C VAL A 14 1.70 3.90 -2.79
N VAL A 15 0.47 3.51 -3.12
CA VAL A 15 0.16 2.41 -4.04
C VAL A 15 -0.38 3.00 -5.33
N PHE A 16 0.38 2.85 -6.41
CA PHE A 16 -0.10 3.16 -7.76
C PHE A 16 -0.90 1.97 -8.28
N LEU A 17 -2.22 2.13 -8.35
CA LEU A 17 -3.16 1.09 -8.76
C LEU A 17 -3.53 1.27 -10.22
N ALA A 18 -3.19 0.30 -11.05
CA ALA A 18 -3.66 0.21 -12.42
C ALA A 18 -4.61 -0.99 -12.55
N VAL A 19 -5.75 -0.79 -13.20
CA VAL A 19 -6.73 -1.84 -13.48
C VAL A 19 -6.68 -2.15 -14.98
N GLY A 20 -6.45 -3.41 -15.32
CA GLY A 20 -6.41 -3.92 -16.69
C GLY A 20 -7.74 -4.53 -17.14
N GLU A 21 -7.87 -4.78 -18.45
CA GLU A 21 -8.98 -5.60 -18.97
C GLU A 21 -8.86 -7.04 -18.44
N GLY A 22 -9.94 -7.51 -17.80
CA GLY A 22 -10.00 -8.86 -17.23
C GLY A 22 -9.61 -8.95 -15.76
N ASP A 23 -9.24 -7.85 -15.11
CA ASP A 23 -9.11 -7.83 -13.65
C ASP A 23 -10.49 -8.00 -12.99
N ASP A 24 -10.54 -8.88 -11.99
CA ASP A 24 -11.74 -9.22 -11.23
C ASP A 24 -11.53 -9.00 -9.72
N GLU A 25 -12.55 -9.36 -8.94
CA GLU A 25 -12.50 -9.21 -7.49
C GLU A 25 -11.44 -10.12 -6.84
N GLU A 26 -11.13 -11.27 -7.43
CA GLU A 26 -10.06 -12.14 -6.92
C GLU A 26 -8.68 -11.52 -7.14
N ALA A 27 -8.45 -10.90 -8.30
CA ALA A 27 -7.24 -10.14 -8.58
C ALA A 27 -7.07 -8.98 -7.58
N ALA A 28 -8.14 -8.24 -7.31
CA ALA A 28 -8.12 -7.16 -6.31
C ALA A 28 -7.80 -7.69 -4.90
N ARG A 29 -8.44 -8.79 -4.46
CA ARG A 29 -8.18 -9.42 -3.16
C ARG A 29 -6.73 -9.90 -3.04
N TYR A 30 -6.20 -10.51 -4.11
CA TYR A 30 -4.81 -10.95 -4.17
C TYR A 30 -3.83 -9.77 -4.04
N LEU A 31 -4.08 -8.67 -4.74
CA LEU A 31 -3.24 -7.46 -4.65
C LEU A 31 -3.26 -6.87 -3.25
N VAL A 32 -4.45 -6.74 -2.64
CA VAL A 32 -4.59 -6.24 -1.27
C VAL A 32 -3.79 -7.11 -0.30
N ASP A 33 -4.00 -8.42 -0.32
CA ASP A 33 -3.29 -9.35 0.56
C ASP A 33 -1.76 -9.26 0.39
N LYS A 34 -1.30 -9.16 -0.86
CA LYS A 34 0.12 -9.02 -1.17
C LYS A 34 0.72 -7.70 -0.66
N ILE A 35 0.01 -6.58 -0.84
CA ILE A 35 0.50 -5.26 -0.46
C ILE A 35 0.58 -5.13 1.06
N VAL A 36 -0.47 -5.53 1.79
CA VAL A 36 -0.50 -5.35 3.25
C VAL A 36 0.50 -6.26 3.98
N ASN A 37 0.82 -7.42 3.39
CA ASN A 37 1.77 -8.40 3.94
C ASN A 37 3.21 -8.20 3.45
N LEU A 38 3.47 -7.24 2.56
CA LEU A 38 4.81 -7.04 1.99
C LEU A 38 5.80 -6.57 3.07
N ARG A 39 6.84 -7.37 3.32
CA ARG A 39 7.86 -7.12 4.36
C ARG A 39 8.96 -6.15 3.94
N ILE A 40 8.55 -4.94 3.57
CA ILE A 40 9.46 -3.88 3.08
C ILE A 40 9.72 -2.80 4.12
N PHE A 41 9.15 -2.90 5.31
CA PHE A 41 9.41 -1.96 6.38
C PHE A 41 10.54 -2.45 7.27
N ASN A 42 11.35 -1.47 7.67
CA ASN A 42 12.43 -1.69 8.60
C ASN A 42 11.87 -1.90 10.01
N ASN A 43 12.35 -2.93 10.71
CA ASN A 43 12.06 -3.11 12.11
C ASN A 43 13.06 -2.33 12.98
N ASN A 44 12.86 -2.34 14.30
CA ASN A 44 13.73 -1.67 15.27
C ASN A 44 15.21 -2.17 15.27
N GLU A 45 15.53 -3.23 14.52
CA GLU A 45 16.87 -3.81 14.41
C GLU A 45 17.54 -3.58 13.05
N GLY A 46 16.96 -2.75 12.18
CA GLY A 46 17.56 -2.45 10.87
C GLY A 46 17.28 -3.51 9.79
N LYS A 47 16.36 -4.45 10.01
CA LYS A 47 15.97 -5.49 9.06
C LYS A 47 14.63 -5.19 8.42
N PHE A 48 14.55 -5.37 7.10
CA PHE A 48 13.30 -5.31 6.33
C PHE A 48 12.51 -6.61 6.51
N GLN A 49 11.78 -6.69 7.62
CA GLN A 49 11.03 -7.88 7.98
C GLN A 49 9.61 -7.59 8.48
N SER A 50 9.22 -6.32 8.53
CA SER A 50 7.89 -5.90 8.97
C SER A 50 7.01 -5.52 7.79
N SER A 51 5.72 -5.84 7.88
CA SER A 51 4.71 -5.48 6.87
C SER A 51 3.91 -4.22 7.25
N ALA A 52 3.16 -3.67 6.28
CA ALA A 52 2.25 -2.55 6.54
C ALA A 52 1.23 -2.91 7.63
N LEU A 53 0.70 -4.14 7.58
CA LEU A 53 -0.27 -4.63 8.54
C LEU A 53 0.32 -4.72 9.96
N GLU A 54 1.54 -5.22 10.11
CA GLU A 54 2.21 -5.36 11.41
C GLU A 54 2.53 -4.00 12.05
N LEU A 55 2.77 -2.97 11.24
CA LEU A 55 3.11 -1.62 11.70
C LEU A 55 1.91 -0.68 11.81
N GLY A 56 0.71 -1.13 11.41
CA GLY A 56 -0.45 -0.25 11.30
C GLY A 56 -0.21 0.92 10.34
N ALA A 57 0.57 0.69 9.29
CA ALA A 57 1.01 1.71 8.36
C ALA A 57 -0.15 2.20 7.48
N GLU A 58 -0.11 3.47 7.11
CA GLU A 58 -1.14 4.08 6.27
C GLU A 58 -0.93 3.73 4.79
N LEU A 59 -2.00 3.71 3.99
CA LEU A 59 -1.91 3.48 2.55
C LEU A 59 -2.63 4.58 1.78
N LEU A 60 -1.94 5.17 0.82
CA LEU A 60 -2.50 6.12 -0.15
C LEU A 60 -2.60 5.43 -1.50
N LEU A 61 -3.81 5.23 -2.01
CA LEU A 61 -4.02 4.64 -3.34
C LEU A 61 -4.21 5.75 -4.38
N VAL A 62 -3.49 5.64 -5.49
CA VAL A 62 -3.54 6.58 -6.62
C VAL A 62 -3.70 5.78 -7.92
N SER A 63 -4.69 6.13 -8.75
CA SER A 63 -4.97 5.51 -10.06
C SER A 63 -4.54 6.39 -11.23
#